data_AF-A0A0C2GME9-F1
#
_entry.id   AF-A0A0C2GME9-F1
#
_cell.length_a   1.000
_cell.length_b   1.000
_cell.length_c   1.000
_cell.angle_alpha   90.00
_cell.angle_beta   90.00
_cell.angle_gamma   90.00
#
_symmetry.space_group_name_H-M   'P 1'
#
loop_
_entity.id
_entity.type
_entity.pdbx_description
1 polymer ?
#
loop_
_entity_poly.entity_id
_entity_poly.type
_entity_poly.pdbx_seq_one_letter_code
_entity_poly.pdbx_strand_id
1 'polypeptide(L)'
;MFVGFDISHAGPQSFADRQMKRPRSEPTVVGMAFTVGEPTKIRGSYWMQEPGYAGISEIASNFAGALMAFYKETNSLPLDIIVFRGGVSEGEFKKAAKEMIEMQKAFVDVNHLYRHGMYSPSLTCLVVQTNSNYRIVPTRIDPHARPMDQNVPCGTVVEDAIHPAYNEFLIVPQKALQGTARALRCTLVTHSKGTSGQLLSMDELEQITNILCYGHQVVCGSTGVPSVCYSATNLSKRGRNNWKTENCQMRLKNCSFRDIGSESTASGASGERGRLVHDGSPNFFKDLSSHLSSKAFKLCPISCFRFNDPIVR
;
A
#
# COMPACT_ATOMS: atom_id res chain seq x y z
N MET A 1 -14.85 8.05 2.40
CA MET A 1 -13.55 7.98 1.69
C MET A 1 -12.88 6.67 2.04
N PHE A 2 -12.45 5.89 1.06
CA PHE A 2 -11.70 4.65 1.27
C PHE A 2 -10.22 4.89 1.02
N VAL A 3 -9.37 4.37 1.89
CA VAL A 3 -7.92 4.59 1.85
C VAL A 3 -7.22 3.24 2.01
N GLY A 4 -6.22 2.97 1.18
CA GLY A 4 -5.37 1.79 1.23
C GLY A 4 -3.94 2.18 1.51
N PHE A 5 -3.29 1.48 2.42
CA PHE A 5 -1.85 1.59 2.68
C PHE A 5 -1.17 0.24 2.52
N ASP A 6 -0.04 0.22 1.84
CA ASP A 6 0.79 -0.97 1.72
C ASP A 6 2.28 -0.61 1.79
N ILE A 7 3.09 -1.56 2.26
CA ILE A 7 4.53 -1.38 2.44
C ILE A 7 5.28 -2.40 1.60
N SER A 8 6.18 -1.92 0.75
CA SER A 8 7.14 -2.76 0.04
C SER A 8 8.52 -2.65 0.69
N HIS A 9 8.93 -3.71 1.38
CA HIS A 9 10.28 -3.83 1.94
C HIS A 9 11.33 -4.22 0.89
N ALA A 10 12.60 -4.01 1.25
CA ALA A 10 13.73 -4.53 0.51
C ALA A 10 13.67 -6.06 0.33
N GLY A 11 14.35 -6.55 -0.72
CA GLY A 11 14.46 -7.99 -0.96
C GLY A 11 15.23 -8.70 0.15
N PRO A 12 15.12 -10.03 0.27
CA PRO A 12 15.95 -10.79 1.19
C PRO A 12 17.43 -10.53 0.88
N GLN A 13 18.24 -10.28 1.91
CA GLN A 13 19.67 -10.11 1.74
C GLN A 13 20.34 -11.43 1.37
N SER A 14 21.35 -11.35 0.49
CA SER A 14 22.18 -12.51 0.15
C SER A 14 22.83 -13.08 1.41
N PHE A 15 23.19 -14.36 1.38
CA PHE A 15 23.88 -15.00 2.51
C PHE A 15 25.22 -14.30 2.80
N ALA A 16 25.98 -13.96 1.74
CA ALA A 16 27.25 -13.25 1.84
C ALA A 16 27.10 -11.86 2.48
N ASP A 17 26.09 -11.08 2.09
CA ASP A 17 25.86 -9.76 2.68
C ASP A 17 25.46 -9.83 4.16
N ARG A 18 24.71 -10.87 4.55
CA ARG A 18 24.37 -11.14 5.96
C ARG A 18 25.60 -11.51 6.78
N GLN A 19 26.47 -12.37 6.24
CA GLN A 19 27.73 -12.75 6.89
C GLN A 19 28.66 -11.55 7.06
N MET A 20 28.69 -10.65 6.08
CA MET A 20 29.43 -9.38 6.13
C MET A 20 28.73 -8.27 6.92
N LYS A 21 27.58 -8.54 7.56
CA LYS A 21 26.77 -7.56 8.31
C LYS A 21 26.51 -6.26 7.55
N ARG A 22 26.37 -6.34 6.23
CA ARG A 22 26.12 -5.16 5.40
C ARG A 22 24.71 -4.61 5.69
N PRO A 23 24.57 -3.29 5.93
CA PRO A 23 23.26 -2.68 6.14
C PRO A 23 22.41 -2.79 4.86
N ARG A 24 21.09 -2.83 5.04
CA ARG A 24 20.16 -2.83 3.90
C ARG A 24 20.22 -1.46 3.23
N SER A 25 20.61 -1.44 1.96
CA SER A 25 20.67 -0.19 1.18
C SER A 25 19.34 0.21 0.54
N GLU A 26 18.44 -0.74 0.32
CA GLU A 26 17.17 -0.49 -0.35
C GLU A 26 16.13 0.06 0.64
N PRO A 27 15.54 1.24 0.38
CA PRO A 27 14.54 1.83 1.25
C PRO A 27 13.30 0.97 1.30
N THR A 28 12.56 1.12 2.39
CA THR A 28 11.19 0.64 2.44
C THR A 28 10.29 1.70 1.78
N VAL A 29 9.35 1.27 0.95
CA VAL A 29 8.47 2.20 0.22
C VAL A 29 7.05 2.00 0.70
N VAL A 30 6.42 3.09 1.13
CA VAL A 30 5.01 3.13 1.49
C VAL A 30 4.21 3.60 0.28
N GLY A 31 3.18 2.85 -0.09
CA GLY A 31 2.17 3.27 -1.04
C GLY A 31 0.88 3.62 -0.32
N MET A 32 0.29 4.77 -0.66
CA MET A 32 -1.02 5.19 -0.20
C MET A 32 -1.91 5.42 -1.41
N ALA A 33 -3.10 4.81 -1.42
CA ALA A 33 -4.13 5.06 -2.41
C ALA A 33 -5.43 5.47 -1.70
N PHE A 34 -6.22 6.33 -2.32
CA PHE A 34 -7.46 6.81 -1.74
C PHE A 34 -8.48 7.20 -2.81
N THR A 35 -9.76 7.05 -2.49
CA THR A 35 -10.87 7.40 -3.38
C THR A 35 -11.22 8.88 -3.26
N VAL A 36 -11.58 9.52 -4.38
CA VAL A 36 -11.96 10.94 -4.43
C VAL A 36 -13.33 11.09 -5.08
N GLY A 37 -14.33 11.54 -4.30
CA GLY A 37 -15.72 11.64 -4.74
C GLY A 37 -16.34 10.27 -4.99
N GLU A 38 -16.14 9.73 -6.19
CA GLU A 38 -16.62 8.41 -6.58
C GLU A 38 -15.74 7.28 -6.01
N PRO A 39 -16.32 6.15 -5.58
CA PRO A 39 -15.56 5.00 -5.06
C PRO A 39 -14.57 4.39 -6.06
N THR A 40 -14.83 4.53 -7.35
CA THR A 40 -13.97 4.00 -8.42
C THR A 40 -12.81 4.94 -8.74
N LYS A 41 -12.91 6.24 -8.42
CA LYS A 41 -11.91 7.25 -8.76
C LYS A 41 -10.81 7.28 -7.71
N ILE A 42 -9.73 6.55 -7.98
CA ILE A 42 -8.61 6.39 -7.06
C ILE A 42 -7.46 7.33 -7.43
N ARG A 43 -6.92 8.04 -6.44
CA ARG A 43 -5.63 8.74 -6.50
C ARG A 43 -4.67 8.09 -5.50
N GLY A 44 -3.39 8.43 -5.57
CA GLY A 44 -2.45 7.95 -4.57
C GLY A 44 -1.07 8.58 -4.69
N SER A 45 -0.26 8.32 -3.69
CA SER A 45 1.13 8.74 -3.61
C SER A 45 1.97 7.61 -3.01
N TYR A 46 3.28 7.71 -3.16
CA TYR A 46 4.21 6.85 -2.45
C TYR A 46 5.36 7.69 -1.91
N TRP A 47 5.98 7.23 -0.84
CA TRP A 47 7.19 7.82 -0.28
C TRP A 47 8.09 6.73 0.28
N MET A 48 9.33 7.11 0.58
CA MET A 48 10.39 6.23 1.03
C MET A 48 10.68 6.49 2.51
N GLN A 49 11.03 5.41 3.20
CA GLN A 49 11.41 5.41 4.60
C GLN A 49 12.60 4.49 4.83
N GLU A 50 13.07 4.49 6.07
CA GLU A 50 14.24 3.72 6.47
C GLU A 50 14.10 2.21 6.15
N PRO A 51 15.15 1.57 5.62
CA PRO A 51 15.17 0.15 5.31
C PRO A 51 14.76 -0.73 6.50
N GLY A 52 13.69 -1.51 6.32
CA GLY A 52 13.21 -2.43 7.36
C GLY A 52 12.34 -1.79 8.43
N TYR A 53 12.02 -0.49 8.33
CA TYR A 53 11.00 0.10 9.18
C TYR A 53 9.64 -0.52 8.87
N ALA A 54 9.05 -1.24 9.83
CA ALA A 54 7.78 -1.95 9.63
C ALA A 54 6.53 -1.06 9.70
N GLY A 55 6.70 0.20 10.10
CA GLY A 55 5.60 1.14 10.31
C GLY A 55 5.45 2.08 9.13
N ILE A 56 4.50 3.00 9.19
CA ILE A 56 4.39 4.09 8.24
C ILE A 56 4.89 5.38 8.88
N SER A 57 6.04 5.88 8.42
CA SER A 57 6.50 7.23 8.79
C SER A 57 5.73 8.30 8.00
N GLU A 58 5.53 9.48 8.60
CA GLU A 58 4.87 10.63 7.95
C GLU A 58 3.45 10.37 7.46
N ILE A 59 2.72 9.50 8.16
CA ILE A 59 1.34 9.18 7.79
C ILE A 59 0.45 10.43 7.87
N ALA A 60 0.61 11.27 8.90
CA ALA A 60 -0.20 12.47 9.10
C ALA A 60 -0.08 13.47 7.93
N SER A 61 1.16 13.83 7.55
CA SER A 61 1.42 14.80 6.48
C SER A 61 0.88 14.33 5.12
N ASN A 62 1.13 13.06 4.78
CA ASN A 62 0.65 12.48 3.52
C ASN A 62 -0.89 12.38 3.51
N PHE A 63 -1.47 12.00 4.64
CA PHE A 63 -2.92 11.87 4.78
C PHE A 63 -3.63 13.23 4.74
N ALA A 64 -3.05 14.30 5.32
CA ALA A 64 -3.54 15.67 5.15
C ALA A 64 -3.56 16.07 3.66
N GLY A 65 -2.51 15.72 2.92
CA GLY A 65 -2.46 15.86 1.46
C GLY A 65 -3.59 15.14 0.73
N ALA A 66 -3.94 13.93 1.16
CA ALA A 66 -5.06 13.17 0.61
C ALA A 66 -6.41 13.84 0.89
N LEU A 67 -6.62 14.33 2.11
CA LEU A 67 -7.84 15.07 2.50
C LEU A 67 -7.99 16.38 1.71
N MET A 68 -6.90 17.13 1.51
CA MET A 68 -6.88 18.32 0.67
C MET A 68 -7.20 18.00 -0.80
N ALA A 69 -6.65 16.90 -1.33
CA ALA A 69 -6.96 16.44 -2.68
C ALA A 69 -8.44 16.04 -2.82
N PHE A 70 -9.02 15.42 -1.78
CA PHE A 70 -10.44 15.10 -1.73
C PHE A 70 -11.30 16.37 -1.74
N TYR A 71 -10.97 17.34 -0.89
CA TYR A 71 -11.68 18.62 -0.81
C TYR A 71 -11.62 19.40 -2.12
N LYS A 72 -10.46 19.43 -2.79
CA LYS A 72 -10.29 20.13 -4.07
C LYS A 72 -11.23 19.61 -5.17
N GLU A 73 -11.56 18.33 -5.16
CA GLU A 73 -12.41 17.73 -6.19
C GLU A 73 -13.89 17.77 -5.82
N THR A 74 -14.22 17.59 -4.54
CA THR A 74 -15.61 17.40 -4.07
C THR A 74 -16.19 18.64 -3.38
N ASN A 75 -15.37 19.67 -3.11
CA ASN A 75 -15.69 20.84 -2.30
C ASN A 75 -16.23 20.51 -0.88
N SER A 76 -15.97 19.29 -0.39
CA SER A 76 -16.39 18.81 0.92
C SER A 76 -15.31 17.91 1.52
N LEU A 77 -15.29 17.79 2.84
CA LEU A 77 -14.40 16.85 3.52
C LEU A 77 -15.14 15.53 3.81
N PRO A 78 -14.45 14.38 3.79
CA PRO A 78 -15.08 13.08 3.97
C PRO A 78 -15.49 12.84 5.43
N LEU A 79 -16.77 12.54 5.67
CA LEU A 79 -17.27 12.32 7.03
C LEU A 79 -16.92 10.94 7.60
N ASP A 80 -16.88 9.93 6.73
CA ASP A 80 -16.56 8.54 7.08
C ASP A 80 -15.33 8.09 6.31
N ILE A 81 -14.34 7.59 7.04
CA ILE A 81 -13.07 7.15 6.48
C ILE A 81 -12.80 5.70 6.88
N ILE A 82 -12.65 4.85 5.87
CA ILE A 82 -12.27 3.44 6.06
C ILE A 82 -10.86 3.26 5.52
N VAL A 83 -9.99 2.76 6.37
CA VAL A 83 -8.58 2.56 6.10
C VAL A 83 -8.30 1.07 6.05
N PHE A 84 -7.80 0.63 4.91
CA PHE A 84 -7.32 -0.72 4.69
C PHE A 84 -5.80 -0.73 4.77
N ARG A 85 -5.26 -1.42 5.77
CA ARG A 85 -3.83 -1.51 6.04
C ARG A 85 -3.30 -2.89 5.65
N GLY A 86 -2.53 -2.97 4.56
CA GLY A 86 -1.94 -4.20 4.04
C GLY A 86 -0.53 -4.49 4.58
N GLY A 87 -0.11 -5.76 4.62
CA GLY A 87 1.28 -6.10 4.95
C GLY A 87 1.67 -5.94 6.41
N VAL A 88 0.70 -5.94 7.32
CA VAL A 88 0.90 -5.94 8.79
C VAL A 88 0.70 -7.34 9.32
N SER A 89 1.59 -7.82 10.19
CA SER A 89 1.43 -9.09 10.90
C SER A 89 0.59 -8.94 12.17
N GLU A 90 0.07 -10.04 12.73
CA GLU A 90 -0.74 -10.00 13.96
C GLU A 90 -0.03 -9.32 15.14
N GLY A 91 1.28 -9.59 15.30
CA GLY A 91 2.11 -8.97 16.34
C GLY A 91 2.23 -7.44 16.22
N GLU A 92 1.88 -6.88 15.05
CA GLU A 92 2.00 -5.47 14.73
C GLU A 92 0.66 -4.73 14.73
N PHE A 93 -0.45 -5.36 15.13
CA PHE A 93 -1.75 -4.69 15.22
C PHE A 93 -1.73 -3.46 16.12
N LYS A 94 -1.02 -3.53 17.25
CA LYS A 94 -0.81 -2.36 18.13
C LYS A 94 -0.12 -1.20 17.41
N LYS A 95 0.73 -1.50 16.43
CA LYS A 95 1.41 -0.49 15.61
C LYS A 95 0.45 0.14 14.61
N ALA A 96 -0.33 -0.67 13.90
CA ALA A 96 -1.39 -0.17 13.02
C ALA A 96 -2.39 0.72 13.78
N ALA A 97 -2.76 0.37 15.01
CA ALA A 97 -3.60 1.22 15.85
C ALA A 97 -2.96 2.59 16.17
N LYS A 98 -1.63 2.62 16.44
CA LYS A 98 -0.89 3.88 16.67
C LYS A 98 -0.82 4.74 15.40
N GLU A 99 -0.60 4.13 14.24
CA GLU A 99 -0.64 4.82 12.95
C GLU A 99 -1.98 5.54 12.75
N MET A 100 -3.10 4.95 13.21
CA MET A 100 -4.41 5.60 13.13
C MET A 100 -4.53 6.84 14.01
N ILE A 101 -3.99 6.79 15.22
CA ILE A 101 -3.94 7.95 16.12
C ILE A 101 -3.09 9.06 15.50
N GLU A 102 -1.99 8.72 14.83
CA GLU A 102 -1.18 9.71 14.12
C GLU A 102 -1.92 10.34 12.94
N MET A 103 -2.72 9.59 12.19
CA MET A 103 -3.55 10.15 11.12
C MET A 103 -4.59 11.14 11.63
N GLN A 104 -5.10 10.99 12.85
CA GLN A 104 -6.05 11.96 13.42
C GLN A 104 -5.44 13.36 13.55
N LYS A 105 -4.11 13.49 13.66
CA LYS A 105 -3.44 14.80 13.65
C LYS A 105 -3.67 15.55 12.34
N ALA A 106 -3.78 14.84 11.22
CA ALA A 106 -4.08 15.44 9.91
C ALA A 106 -5.47 16.10 9.86
N PHE A 107 -6.42 15.66 10.70
CA PHE A 107 -7.74 16.28 10.77
C PHE A 107 -7.68 17.70 11.32
N VAL A 108 -6.75 17.96 12.24
CA VAL A 108 -6.50 19.30 12.79
C VAL A 108 -5.97 20.21 11.68
N ASP A 109 -5.05 19.71 10.85
CA ASP A 109 -4.43 20.48 9.77
C ASP A 109 -5.46 20.94 8.74
N VAL A 110 -6.43 20.10 8.39
CA VAL A 110 -7.48 20.42 7.41
C VAL A 110 -8.73 21.05 8.03
N ASN A 111 -8.78 21.23 9.34
CA ASN A 111 -9.97 21.71 10.05
C ASN A 111 -10.45 23.09 9.53
N HIS A 112 -9.53 23.96 9.12
CA HIS A 112 -9.83 25.27 8.55
C HIS A 112 -10.66 25.22 7.25
N LEU A 113 -10.69 24.07 6.56
CA LEU A 113 -11.52 23.85 5.36
C LEU A 113 -12.95 23.43 5.71
N TYR A 114 -13.21 23.03 6.96
CA TYR A 114 -14.50 22.58 7.42
C TYR A 114 -15.34 23.73 7.97
N ARG A 115 -16.56 23.91 7.45
CA ARG A 115 -17.41 25.06 7.78
C ARG A 115 -18.34 24.84 8.98
N HIS A 116 -18.48 23.61 9.46
CA HIS A 116 -19.47 23.24 10.48
C HIS A 116 -18.86 23.07 11.90
N GLY A 117 -17.76 23.76 12.18
CA GLY A 117 -17.07 23.71 13.47
C GLY A 117 -15.83 22.82 13.43
N MET A 118 -15.66 21.96 14.44
CA MET A 118 -14.50 21.07 14.54
C MET A 118 -14.71 19.80 13.71
N TYR A 119 -13.84 19.60 12.73
CA TYR A 119 -13.81 18.43 11.86
C TYR A 119 -13.35 17.19 12.63
N SER A 120 -14.27 16.27 12.82
CA SER A 120 -14.04 14.99 13.50
C SER A 120 -14.79 13.90 12.73
N PRO A 121 -14.18 13.32 11.68
CA PRO A 121 -14.77 12.23 10.91
C PRO A 121 -14.68 10.91 11.67
N SER A 122 -15.55 9.96 11.32
CA SER A 122 -15.44 8.59 11.82
C SER A 122 -14.33 7.86 11.07
N LEU A 123 -13.47 7.15 11.82
CA LEU A 123 -12.32 6.44 11.28
C LEU A 123 -12.40 4.96 11.65
N THR A 124 -12.33 4.09 10.64
CA THR A 124 -12.30 2.63 10.82
C THR A 124 -11.05 2.06 10.19
N CYS A 125 -10.31 1.23 10.93
CA CYS A 125 -9.08 0.61 10.45
C CYS A 125 -9.21 -0.92 10.36
N LEU A 126 -9.18 -1.41 9.11
CA LEU A 126 -9.16 -2.82 8.76
C LEU A 126 -7.75 -3.21 8.34
N VAL A 127 -7.14 -4.16 9.04
CA VAL A 127 -5.92 -4.79 8.57
C VAL A 127 -6.28 -5.90 7.60
N VAL A 128 -5.67 -5.86 6.42
CA VAL A 128 -5.96 -6.77 5.31
C VAL A 128 -4.76 -7.68 5.08
N GLN A 129 -4.98 -8.98 5.15
CA GLN A 129 -3.95 -10.00 5.01
C GLN A 129 -4.32 -11.01 3.93
N THR A 130 -3.56 -11.01 2.85
CA THR A 130 -3.72 -11.91 1.70
C THR A 130 -2.97 -13.23 1.82
N ASN A 131 -1.97 -13.27 2.71
CA ASN A 131 -1.07 -14.41 2.91
C ASN A 131 -1.43 -15.17 4.19
N SER A 132 -2.72 -15.41 4.40
CA SER A 132 -3.19 -16.27 5.49
C SER A 132 -3.12 -17.75 5.09
N ASN A 133 -3.00 -18.61 6.09
CA ASN A 133 -3.05 -20.07 5.91
C ASN A 133 -4.49 -20.61 5.89
N TYR A 134 -5.49 -19.75 6.12
CA TYR A 134 -6.90 -20.14 6.03
C TYR A 134 -7.28 -20.51 4.59
N ARG A 135 -7.93 -21.66 4.44
CA ARG A 135 -8.50 -22.14 3.18
C ARG A 135 -9.93 -22.55 3.44
N ILE A 136 -10.85 -21.94 2.69
CA ILE A 136 -12.28 -22.21 2.78
C ILE A 136 -12.61 -23.15 1.62
N VAL A 137 -13.17 -24.31 1.96
CA VAL A 137 -13.54 -25.35 1.01
C VAL A 137 -15.03 -25.66 1.14
N PRO A 138 -15.73 -25.97 0.04
CA PRO A 138 -17.11 -26.39 0.13
C PRO A 138 -17.22 -27.73 0.86
N THR A 139 -18.31 -27.93 1.61
CA THR A 139 -18.54 -29.18 2.36
C THR A 139 -18.66 -30.42 1.46
N ARG A 140 -19.08 -30.22 0.21
CA ARG A 140 -19.18 -31.28 -0.80
C ARG A 140 -18.36 -30.87 -2.01
N ILE A 141 -17.38 -31.70 -2.37
CA ILE A 141 -16.59 -31.56 -3.58
C ILE A 141 -17.11 -32.60 -4.57
N ASP A 142 -17.61 -32.15 -5.71
CA ASP A 142 -18.06 -33.04 -6.79
C ASP A 142 -16.85 -33.42 -7.67
N PRO A 143 -16.47 -34.71 -7.74
CA PRO A 143 -15.37 -35.18 -8.57
C PRO A 143 -15.61 -34.97 -10.08
N HIS A 144 -16.86 -34.85 -10.51
CA HIS A 144 -17.24 -34.66 -11.91
C HIS A 144 -17.36 -33.19 -12.31
N ALA A 145 -17.37 -32.27 -11.34
CA ALA A 145 -17.39 -30.84 -11.61
C ALA A 145 -16.04 -30.33 -12.12
N ARG A 146 -16.08 -29.23 -12.87
CA ARG A 146 -14.86 -28.57 -13.36
C ARG A 146 -14.00 -28.13 -12.19
N PRO A 147 -12.65 -28.28 -12.25
CA PRO A 147 -11.76 -27.85 -11.17
C PRO A 147 -11.95 -26.39 -10.72
N MET A 148 -12.29 -25.49 -11.65
CA MET A 148 -12.55 -24.07 -11.37
C MET A 148 -13.80 -23.82 -10.51
N ASP A 149 -14.74 -24.77 -10.50
CA ASP A 149 -16.01 -24.66 -9.77
C ASP A 149 -15.98 -25.47 -8.45
N GLN A 150 -14.84 -26.09 -8.12
CA GLN A 150 -14.63 -26.80 -6.85
C GLN A 150 -14.24 -25.86 -5.68
N ASN A 151 -14.04 -24.57 -5.95
CA ASN A 151 -13.85 -23.55 -4.91
C ASN A 151 -15.19 -22.98 -4.43
N VAL A 152 -15.17 -22.34 -3.27
CA VAL A 152 -16.32 -21.56 -2.78
C VAL A 152 -16.69 -20.43 -3.75
N PRO A 153 -17.97 -20.06 -3.85
CA PRO A 153 -18.40 -18.97 -4.72
C PRO A 153 -17.76 -17.64 -4.30
N CYS A 154 -17.57 -16.75 -5.28
CA CYS A 154 -17.07 -15.40 -5.02
C CYS A 154 -18.03 -14.63 -4.09
N GLY A 155 -17.47 -13.92 -3.12
CA GLY A 155 -18.23 -13.22 -2.08
C GLY A 155 -18.57 -14.08 -0.86
N THR A 156 -18.07 -15.32 -0.77
CA THR A 156 -18.23 -16.12 0.46
C THR A 156 -17.52 -15.43 1.63
N VAL A 157 -18.26 -15.18 2.71
CA VAL A 157 -17.76 -14.62 3.97
C VAL A 157 -17.90 -15.67 5.07
N VAL A 158 -16.92 -15.70 5.97
CA VAL A 158 -16.93 -16.52 7.18
C VAL A 158 -16.57 -15.61 8.35
N GLU A 159 -17.46 -15.52 9.33
CA GLU A 159 -17.32 -14.69 10.54
C GLU A 159 -17.01 -15.53 11.79
N ASP A 160 -17.41 -16.80 11.81
CA ASP A 160 -17.42 -17.61 13.03
C ASP A 160 -16.01 -17.89 13.60
N ALA A 161 -15.78 -17.36 14.81
CA ALA A 161 -14.74 -17.75 15.77
C ALA A 161 -13.30 -17.83 15.22
N ILE A 162 -12.89 -16.88 14.39
CA ILE A 162 -11.57 -16.90 13.74
C ILE A 162 -10.47 -16.33 14.68
N HIS A 163 -10.77 -15.28 15.45
CA HIS A 163 -9.86 -14.71 16.46
C HIS A 163 -10.58 -14.41 17.78
N PRO A 164 -10.03 -14.81 18.94
CA PRO A 164 -10.71 -14.66 20.24
C PRO A 164 -10.77 -13.23 20.77
N ALA A 165 -9.89 -12.33 20.29
CA ALA A 165 -9.76 -10.97 20.84
C ALA A 165 -10.05 -9.83 19.86
N TYR A 166 -10.22 -10.10 18.57
CA TYR A 166 -10.47 -9.08 17.55
C TYR A 166 -11.63 -9.53 16.70
N ASN A 167 -12.46 -8.58 16.27
CA ASN A 167 -13.50 -8.85 15.29
C ASN A 167 -12.82 -9.00 13.93
N GLU A 168 -12.97 -10.15 13.32
CA GLU A 168 -12.41 -10.43 12.01
C GLU A 168 -13.34 -11.29 11.18
N PHE A 169 -13.22 -11.14 9.87
CA PHE A 169 -13.92 -11.97 8.90
C PHE A 169 -12.95 -12.43 7.83
N LEU A 170 -13.22 -13.60 7.28
CA LEU A 170 -12.56 -14.12 6.09
C LEU A 170 -13.50 -13.93 4.91
N ILE A 171 -13.00 -13.34 3.83
CA ILE A 171 -13.76 -13.19 2.58
C ILE A 171 -13.00 -13.79 1.40
N VAL A 172 -13.72 -14.48 0.51
CA VAL A 172 -13.19 -14.94 -0.78
C VAL A 172 -13.86 -14.12 -1.88
N PRO A 173 -13.35 -12.91 -2.20
CA PRO A 173 -14.03 -12.03 -3.15
C PRO A 173 -13.85 -12.46 -4.61
N GLN A 174 -12.73 -13.13 -4.94
CA GLN A 174 -12.36 -13.51 -6.30
C GLN A 174 -12.78 -14.94 -6.65
N LYS A 175 -13.03 -15.20 -7.94
CA LYS A 175 -13.10 -16.56 -8.48
C LYS A 175 -11.68 -17.11 -8.68
N ALA A 176 -11.36 -18.23 -8.05
CA ALA A 176 -10.07 -18.90 -8.25
C ALA A 176 -10.05 -19.67 -9.58
N LEU A 177 -9.17 -19.25 -10.50
CA LEU A 177 -8.98 -19.92 -11.80
C LEU A 177 -8.17 -21.21 -11.69
N GLN A 178 -7.23 -21.26 -10.73
CA GLN A 178 -6.37 -22.41 -10.52
C GLN A 178 -6.08 -22.59 -9.03
N GLY A 179 -6.07 -23.84 -8.58
CA GLY A 179 -5.80 -24.22 -7.20
C GLY A 179 -6.91 -23.78 -6.24
N THR A 180 -6.60 -23.73 -4.96
CA THR A 180 -7.53 -23.30 -3.91
C THR A 180 -7.55 -21.79 -3.76
N ALA A 181 -8.73 -21.20 -3.67
CA ALA A 181 -8.91 -19.78 -3.43
C ALA A 181 -8.24 -19.36 -2.13
N ARG A 182 -7.49 -18.25 -2.18
CA ARG A 182 -6.92 -17.62 -0.99
C ARG A 182 -7.99 -16.71 -0.36
N ALA A 183 -8.34 -17.00 0.89
CA ALA A 183 -9.21 -16.15 1.68
C ALA A 183 -8.46 -14.89 2.13
N LEU A 184 -9.10 -13.75 1.93
CA LEU A 184 -8.66 -12.47 2.46
C LEU A 184 -9.08 -12.41 3.93
N ARG A 185 -8.11 -12.23 4.83
CA ARG A 185 -8.42 -11.98 6.23
C ARG A 185 -8.48 -10.48 6.49
N CYS A 186 -9.60 -10.03 7.04
CA CYS A 186 -9.85 -8.65 7.40
C CYS A 186 -10.09 -8.59 8.91
N THR A 187 -9.17 -7.95 9.63
CA THR A 187 -9.25 -7.79 11.09
C THR A 187 -9.53 -6.33 11.42
N LEU A 188 -10.60 -6.07 12.16
CA LEU A 188 -10.91 -4.75 12.70
C LEU A 188 -10.00 -4.46 13.90
N VAL A 189 -8.98 -3.65 13.67
CA VAL A 189 -7.97 -3.35 14.70
C VAL A 189 -8.39 -2.20 15.60
N THR A 190 -8.93 -1.14 15.00
CA THR A 190 -9.40 0.03 15.75
C THR A 190 -10.48 0.76 14.99
N HIS A 191 -11.38 1.38 15.74
CA HIS A 191 -12.37 2.31 15.21
C HIS A 191 -12.50 3.50 16.16
N SER A 192 -12.74 4.68 15.61
CA SER A 192 -12.94 5.91 16.34
C SER A 192 -14.17 6.61 15.79
N LYS A 193 -15.18 6.77 16.64
CA LYS A 193 -16.41 7.49 16.29
C LYS A 193 -16.14 8.99 16.38
N GLY A 194 -16.27 9.68 15.25
CA GLY A 194 -16.20 11.13 15.19
C GLY A 194 -17.56 11.78 15.46
N THR A 195 -17.57 13.11 15.59
CA THR A 195 -18.81 13.89 15.73
C THR A 195 -19.57 14.00 14.40
N SER A 196 -18.86 13.91 13.27
CA SER A 196 -19.41 14.25 11.94
C SER A 196 -19.85 13.03 11.13
N GLY A 197 -19.42 11.82 11.51
CA GLY A 197 -19.63 10.59 10.76
C GLY A 197 -20.38 9.51 11.54
N GLN A 198 -20.54 8.35 10.90
CA GLN A 198 -21.16 7.16 11.47
C GLN A 198 -20.14 6.04 11.64
N LEU A 199 -20.34 5.21 12.65
CA LEU A 199 -19.55 4.00 12.85
C LEU A 199 -20.24 2.85 12.13
N LEU A 200 -19.53 2.19 11.23
CA LEU A 200 -20.06 1.09 10.43
C LEU A 200 -20.06 -0.21 11.24
N SER A 201 -21.10 -1.02 11.02
CA SER A 201 -21.21 -2.40 11.51
C SER A 201 -20.28 -3.35 10.75
N MET A 202 -20.06 -4.55 11.31
CA MET A 202 -19.22 -5.56 10.65
C MET A 202 -19.81 -6.00 9.30
N ASP A 203 -21.12 -6.26 9.24
CA ASP A 203 -21.84 -6.63 8.02
C ASP A 203 -21.69 -5.57 6.91
N GLU A 204 -21.69 -4.29 7.27
CA GLU A 204 -21.45 -3.19 6.32
C GLU A 204 -19.99 -3.18 5.84
N LEU A 205 -19.02 -3.41 6.75
CA LEU A 205 -17.61 -3.47 6.39
C LEU A 205 -17.31 -4.64 5.45
N GLU A 206 -17.96 -5.78 5.63
CA GLU A 206 -17.87 -6.95 4.74
C GLU A 206 -18.40 -6.65 3.35
N GLN A 207 -19.61 -6.10 3.27
CA GLN A 207 -20.23 -5.71 2.01
C GLN A 207 -19.38 -4.68 1.26
N ILE A 208 -18.92 -3.64 1.97
CA ILE A 208 -18.04 -2.61 1.40
C ILE A 208 -16.74 -3.24 0.90
N THR A 209 -16.13 -4.12 1.70
CA THR A 209 -14.88 -4.80 1.31
C THR A 209 -15.08 -5.62 0.04
N ASN A 210 -16.20 -6.36 -0.07
CA ASN A 210 -16.55 -7.11 -1.27
C ASN A 210 -16.76 -6.18 -2.48
N ILE A 211 -17.57 -5.13 -2.34
CA ILE A 211 -17.86 -4.16 -3.41
C ILE A 211 -16.56 -3.52 -3.93
N LEU A 212 -15.65 -3.13 -3.04
CA LEU A 212 -14.37 -2.55 -3.42
C LEU A 212 -13.47 -3.51 -4.21
N CYS A 213 -13.65 -4.82 -4.07
CA CYS A 213 -12.94 -5.82 -4.88
C CYS A 213 -13.42 -5.86 -6.34
N TYR A 214 -14.65 -5.41 -6.62
CA TYR A 214 -15.16 -5.21 -7.98
C TYR A 214 -14.78 -3.84 -8.56
N GLY A 215 -14.39 -2.88 -7.70
CA GLY A 215 -14.02 -1.51 -8.10
C GLY A 215 -12.62 -1.38 -8.74
N HIS A 216 -12.01 -2.47 -9.18
CA HIS A 216 -10.70 -2.44 -9.80
C HIS A 216 -10.80 -2.07 -11.29
N GLN A 217 -10.01 -1.09 -11.74
CA GLN A 217 -10.17 -0.48 -13.07
C GLN A 217 -9.49 -1.26 -14.22
N VAL A 218 -8.77 -2.36 -13.94
CA VAL A 218 -7.98 -3.08 -14.96
C VAL A 218 -8.65 -4.36 -15.45
N VAL A 219 -9.43 -5.03 -14.59
CA VAL A 219 -10.06 -6.32 -14.93
C VAL A 219 -11.57 -6.23 -14.78
N CYS A 220 -12.30 -6.89 -15.67
CA CYS A 220 -13.77 -6.97 -15.64
C CYS A 220 -14.28 -8.06 -14.67
N GLY A 221 -13.63 -8.21 -13.51
CA GLY A 221 -13.94 -9.24 -12.53
C GLY A 221 -13.41 -8.87 -11.14
N SER A 222 -13.85 -9.61 -10.13
CA SER A 222 -13.46 -9.35 -8.73
C SER A 222 -12.00 -9.72 -8.47
N THR A 223 -11.27 -8.83 -7.78
CA THR A 223 -9.90 -9.06 -7.33
C THR A 223 -9.86 -9.65 -5.92
N GLY A 224 -8.76 -10.34 -5.58
CA GLY A 224 -8.56 -10.93 -4.23
C GLY A 224 -8.39 -9.93 -3.08
N VAL A 225 -8.32 -8.63 -3.39
CA VAL A 225 -8.14 -7.53 -2.45
C VAL A 225 -8.97 -6.33 -2.90
N PRO A 226 -9.35 -5.41 -1.98
CA PRO A 226 -9.99 -4.15 -2.33
C PRO A 226 -9.15 -3.33 -3.30
N SER A 227 -9.81 -2.60 -4.21
CA SER A 227 -9.19 -1.76 -5.24
C SER A 227 -8.18 -0.74 -4.69
N VAL A 228 -8.46 -0.16 -3.52
CA VAL A 228 -7.55 0.76 -2.83
C VAL A 228 -6.29 0.06 -2.32
N CYS A 229 -6.40 -1.16 -1.78
CA CYS A 229 -5.24 -1.96 -1.37
C CYS A 229 -4.39 -2.33 -2.57
N TYR A 230 -5.02 -2.80 -3.64
CA TYR A 230 -4.34 -3.17 -4.88
C TYR A 230 -3.54 -1.99 -5.45
N SER A 231 -4.17 -0.82 -5.50
CA SER A 231 -3.53 0.42 -5.96
C SER A 231 -2.37 0.82 -5.06
N ALA A 232 -2.52 0.74 -3.74
CA ALA A 232 -1.45 1.04 -2.78
C ALA A 232 -0.24 0.10 -2.96
N THR A 233 -0.48 -1.20 -3.14
CA THR A 233 0.57 -2.19 -3.44
C THR A 233 1.29 -1.89 -4.76
N ASN A 234 0.57 -1.46 -5.79
CA ASN A 234 1.21 -1.10 -7.06
C ASN A 234 2.03 0.18 -6.95
N LEU A 235 1.58 1.17 -6.17
CA LEU A 235 2.31 2.39 -5.90
C LEU A 235 3.60 2.12 -5.11
N SER A 236 3.56 1.25 -4.10
CA SER A 236 4.76 0.88 -3.33
C SER A 236 5.78 0.14 -4.20
N LYS A 237 5.32 -0.81 -5.04
CA LYS A 237 6.16 -1.49 -6.05
C LYS A 237 6.74 -0.52 -7.07
N ARG A 238 5.94 0.45 -7.56
CA ARG A 238 6.40 1.47 -8.50
C ARG A 238 7.46 2.37 -7.89
N GLY A 239 7.26 2.85 -6.66
CA GLY A 239 8.27 3.66 -5.97
C GLY A 239 9.58 2.92 -5.78
N ARG A 240 9.51 1.62 -5.45
CA ARG A 240 10.68 0.75 -5.38
C ARG A 240 11.38 0.57 -6.73
N ASN A 241 10.62 0.37 -7.81
CA ASN A 241 11.20 0.26 -9.16
C ASN A 241 11.87 1.57 -9.59
N ASN A 242 11.25 2.73 -9.29
CA ASN A 242 11.84 4.04 -9.55
C ASN A 242 13.18 4.20 -8.82
N TRP A 243 13.25 3.78 -7.54
CA TRP A 243 14.51 3.77 -6.80
C TRP A 243 15.59 2.90 -7.47
N LYS A 244 15.22 1.67 -7.86
CA LYS A 244 16.16 0.75 -8.54
C LYS A 244 16.67 1.33 -9.86
N THR A 245 15.78 1.88 -10.67
CA THR A 245 16.14 2.48 -11.97
C THR A 245 17.11 3.65 -11.78
N GLU A 246 16.86 4.54 -10.82
CA GLU A 246 17.74 5.68 -10.55
C GLU A 246 19.10 5.23 -10.01
N ASN A 247 19.12 4.22 -9.14
CA ASN A 247 20.38 3.64 -8.68
C ASN A 247 21.17 2.97 -9.82
N CYS A 248 20.49 2.29 -10.75
CA CYS A 248 21.10 1.71 -11.94
C CYS A 248 21.62 2.78 -12.92
N GLN A 249 20.86 3.85 -13.16
CA GLN A 249 21.28 4.94 -14.04
C GLN A 249 22.52 5.66 -13.52
N MET A 250 22.58 5.92 -12.21
CA MET A 250 23.75 6.54 -11.57
C MET A 250 24.97 5.61 -11.65
N ARG A 251 24.78 4.29 -11.58
CA ARG A 251 25.84 3.31 -11.81
C ARG A 251 26.34 3.32 -13.25
N LEU A 252 25.44 3.38 -14.24
CA LEU A 252 25.80 3.39 -15.66
C LEU A 252 26.53 4.68 -16.10
N LYS A 253 26.07 5.85 -15.64
CA LYS A 253 26.76 7.13 -15.92
C LYS A 253 28.20 7.16 -15.43
N ASN A 254 28.52 6.37 -14.41
CA ASN A 254 29.86 6.28 -13.86
C ASN A 254 30.74 5.24 -14.54
N CYS A 255 30.15 4.27 -15.26
CA CYS A 255 30.88 3.35 -16.12
C CYS A 255 31.24 3.97 -17.49
N SER A 256 30.51 4.99 -17.96
CA SER A 256 30.73 5.57 -19.30
C SER A 256 31.81 6.66 -19.38
N PHE A 257 32.68 6.84 -18.36
CA PHE A 257 33.74 7.86 -18.39
C PHE A 257 35.16 7.34 -18.07
N ARG A 258 35.32 6.06 -17.77
CA ARG A 258 36.63 5.42 -17.63
C ARG A 258 36.51 4.02 -18.18
N ASP A 259 36.97 3.83 -19.41
CA ASP A 259 37.61 2.60 -19.92
C ASP A 259 37.90 2.72 -21.43
N ILE A 260 38.67 3.75 -21.80
CA ILE A 260 39.54 3.72 -23.00
C ILE A 260 40.80 4.50 -22.61
N GLY A 261 41.71 3.88 -21.85
CA GLY A 261 43.00 4.51 -21.56
C GLY A 261 43.72 3.94 -20.34
N SER A 262 44.75 3.14 -20.62
CA SER A 262 45.92 2.82 -19.79
C SER A 262 45.73 2.02 -18.50
N GLU A 263 46.40 0.87 -18.48
CA GLU A 263 46.85 0.14 -17.30
C GLU A 263 47.49 1.08 -16.25
N SER A 264 47.05 0.99 -15.00
CA SER A 264 47.92 1.17 -13.83
C SER A 264 47.23 0.73 -12.54
N THR A 265 47.96 -0.11 -11.81
CA THR A 265 47.74 -0.49 -10.42
C THR A 265 47.79 0.73 -9.50
N ALA A 266 46.69 1.03 -8.82
CA ALA A 266 46.70 1.94 -7.67
C ALA A 266 45.63 1.53 -6.64
N SER A 267 46.12 1.03 -5.50
CA SER A 267 45.41 0.93 -4.24
C SER A 267 45.06 2.32 -3.71
N GLY A 268 43.78 2.63 -3.57
CA GLY A 268 43.30 3.89 -2.99
C GLY A 268 41.80 3.83 -2.75
N ALA A 269 41.38 4.17 -1.53
CA ALA A 269 40.00 4.12 -1.03
C ALA A 269 38.97 4.66 -2.04
N SER A 270 38.19 3.76 -2.64
CA SER A 270 37.07 4.12 -3.51
C SER A 270 35.84 4.38 -2.67
N GLY A 271 35.62 5.64 -2.28
CA GLY A 271 34.27 6.09 -1.95
C GLY A 271 33.37 5.77 -3.14
N GLU A 272 32.27 5.03 -2.91
CA GLU A 272 31.23 4.69 -3.89
C GLU A 272 30.55 5.97 -4.42
N ARG A 273 31.26 6.77 -5.23
CA ARG A 273 30.65 7.88 -5.98
C ARG A 273 29.78 7.23 -7.05
N GLY A 274 28.46 7.44 -6.99
CA GLY A 274 27.51 6.96 -8.00
C GLY A 274 26.36 6.09 -7.51
N ARG A 275 26.27 5.83 -6.21
CA ARG A 275 25.12 5.15 -5.61
C ARG A 275 24.28 6.18 -4.86
N LEU A 276 22.97 5.98 -4.77
CA LEU A 276 22.15 6.63 -3.74
C LEU A 276 22.63 6.09 -2.39
N VAL A 277 23.74 6.64 -1.90
CA VAL A 277 24.32 6.32 -0.60
C VAL A 277 23.62 7.18 0.42
N HIS A 278 23.22 6.55 1.52
CA HIS A 278 22.69 7.26 2.67
C HIS A 278 23.74 8.27 3.16
N ASP A 279 23.40 9.56 3.13
CA ASP A 279 24.31 10.66 3.49
C ASP A 279 24.49 10.83 5.01
N GLY A 280 23.76 10.05 5.80
CA GLY A 280 23.76 10.13 7.26
C GLY A 280 22.82 11.20 7.81
N SER A 281 22.12 11.94 6.95
CA SER A 281 21.13 12.91 7.35
C SER A 281 19.84 12.21 7.81
N PRO A 282 19.14 12.74 8.83
CA PRO A 282 17.86 12.18 9.28
C PRO A 282 16.73 12.37 8.24
N ASN A 283 16.92 13.27 7.27
CA ASN A 283 15.92 13.60 6.25
C ASN A 283 16.21 12.96 4.88
N PHE A 284 17.27 12.15 4.76
CA PHE A 284 17.69 11.52 3.50
C PHE A 284 16.53 10.91 2.71
N PHE A 285 15.70 10.09 3.37
CA PHE A 285 14.58 9.42 2.70
C PHE A 285 13.44 10.37 2.30
N LYS A 286 13.31 11.51 2.99
CA LYS A 286 12.32 12.56 2.64
C LYS A 286 12.76 13.32 1.40
N ASP A 287 14.03 13.70 1.36
CA ASP A 287 14.62 14.39 0.22
C ASP A 287 14.64 13.49 -1.01
N LEU A 288 14.96 12.21 -0.82
CA LEU A 288 14.89 11.19 -1.86
C LEU A 288 13.46 11.01 -2.38
N SER A 289 12.47 10.98 -1.49
CA SER A 289 11.05 10.90 -1.87
C SER A 289 10.63 12.10 -2.71
N SER A 290 11.02 13.30 -2.30
CA SER A 290 10.72 14.55 -3.00
C SER A 290 11.39 14.60 -4.37
N HIS A 291 12.67 14.20 -4.45
CA HIS A 291 13.43 14.12 -5.70
C HIS A 291 12.76 13.18 -6.70
N LEU A 292 12.40 11.97 -6.27
CA LEU A 292 11.79 10.97 -7.13
C LEU A 292 10.34 11.29 -7.49
N SER A 293 9.59 11.93 -6.60
CA SER A 293 8.25 12.43 -6.88
C SER A 293 8.28 13.48 -8.01
N SER A 294 9.22 14.43 -7.96
CA SER A 294 9.37 15.46 -8.99
C SER A 294 9.67 14.91 -10.39
N LYS A 295 10.37 13.77 -10.47
CA LYS A 295 10.66 13.05 -11.72
C LYS A 295 9.51 12.14 -12.16
N ALA A 296 8.82 11.50 -11.22
CA ALA A 296 7.68 10.65 -11.50
C ALA A 296 6.49 11.44 -12.07
N PHE A 297 6.26 12.69 -11.59
CA PHE A 297 5.24 13.59 -12.16
C PHE A 297 5.54 14.06 -13.58
N LYS A 298 6.81 14.08 -14.00
CA LYS A 298 7.19 14.32 -15.41
C LYS A 298 6.92 13.11 -16.31
N LEU A 299 6.67 11.92 -15.75
CA LEU A 299 6.50 10.67 -16.49
C LEU A 299 5.07 10.12 -16.51
N CYS A 300 4.14 10.57 -15.65
CA CYS A 300 2.70 10.35 -15.86
C CYS A 300 1.85 11.10 -14.82
N PRO A 301 0.90 11.98 -15.19
CA PRO A 301 -0.15 12.40 -14.27
C PRO A 301 -1.06 11.21 -13.94
N ILE A 302 -1.42 11.05 -12.67
CA ILE A 302 -2.27 9.95 -12.16
C ILE A 302 -3.69 9.94 -12.79
N SER A 303 -4.04 10.96 -13.59
CA SER A 303 -5.21 10.95 -14.48
C SER A 303 -5.07 10.01 -15.69
N CYS A 304 -3.87 9.50 -15.97
CA CYS A 304 -3.61 8.49 -17.00
C CYS A 304 -3.57 7.08 -16.40
N PHE A 305 -4.68 6.63 -15.82
CA PHE A 305 -5.04 5.21 -15.80
C PHE A 305 -5.76 4.82 -17.11
N ARG A 306 -5.43 5.46 -18.24
CA ARG A 306 -5.64 4.88 -19.58
C ARG A 306 -4.35 4.18 -19.96
N PHE A 307 -4.25 2.89 -19.66
CA PHE A 307 -3.21 2.01 -20.19
C PHE A 307 -3.45 1.83 -21.69
N ASN A 308 -2.92 2.75 -22.49
CA ASN A 308 -2.86 2.62 -23.95
C ASN A 308 -1.41 2.70 -24.45
N ASP A 309 -0.47 2.20 -23.66
CA ASP A 309 0.86 1.85 -24.16
C ASP A 309 0.84 0.37 -24.56
N PRO A 310 1.19 0.04 -25.83
CA PRO A 310 1.13 -1.31 -26.33
C PRO A 310 2.14 -2.18 -25.58
N ILE A 311 1.62 -3.15 -24.84
CA ILE A 311 2.41 -4.24 -24.27
C ILE A 311 3.08 -4.95 -25.45
N VAL A 312 4.41 -4.84 -25.50
CA VAL A 312 5.27 -5.66 -26.35
C VAL A 312 4.92 -7.12 -26.06
N ARG A 313 4.49 -7.81 -27.13
CA ARG A 313 4.19 -9.24 -27.17
C ARG A 313 5.41 -10.09 -26.82
#